data_AF-A0A220U851-F1
#
_entry.id   AF-A0A220U851-F1
#
_cell.length_a   1.000
_cell.length_b   1.000
_cell.length_c   1.000
_cell.angle_alpha   90.00
_cell.angle_beta   90.00
_cell.angle_gamma   90.00
#
_symmetry.space_group_name_H-M   'P 1'
#
loop_
_entity.id
_entity.type
_entity.pdbx_description
1 polymer ?
#
loop_
_entity_poly.entity_id
_entity_poly.type
_entity_poly.pdbx_seq_one_letter_code
_entity_poly.pdbx_strand_id
1 'polypeptide(L)'
;MQLYCDSYLAVLKNNFMLIIMAFVLLIVTFFIWVGFPIFVIGIVVADITSNFVLTHIGVSLSVGLLFSLYFIPINLKVAKNIAVIKSRGPMNSFIRIEAVWILVGAFIFELIFSVIC
;
A
#
# COMPACT_ATOMS: atom_id res chain seq x y z
N MET A 1 13.06 10.93 9.94
CA MET A 1 12.40 10.96 8.63
C MET A 1 13.42 10.91 7.49
N GLN A 2 14.42 11.80 7.50
CA GLN A 2 15.48 11.87 6.49
C GLN A 2 16.12 10.52 6.15
N LEU A 3 16.53 9.74 7.15
CA LEU A 3 17.11 8.40 6.96
C LEU A 3 16.20 7.42 6.19
N TYR A 4 14.88 7.50 6.38
CA TYR A 4 13.93 6.66 5.63
C TYR A 4 13.88 7.12 4.17
N CYS A 5 13.77 8.44 3.93
CA CYS A 5 13.77 9.02 2.59
C CYS A 5 15.08 8.70 1.82
N ASP A 6 16.23 8.82 2.47
CA ASP A 6 17.54 8.52 1.87
C ASP A 6 17.65 7.03 1.52
N SER A 7 17.18 6.16 2.42
CA SER A 7 17.15 4.71 2.17
C SER A 7 16.22 4.35 1.01
N TYR A 8 15.05 5.00 0.93
CA TYR A 8 14.12 4.84 -0.18
C TYR A 8 14.75 5.29 -1.49
N LEU A 9 15.30 6.50 -1.54
CA LEU A 9 15.94 7.04 -2.75
C LEU A 9 17.09 6.17 -3.23
N ALA A 10 17.91 5.63 -2.31
CA ALA A 10 18.99 4.71 -2.65
C ALA A 10 18.46 3.40 -3.26
N VAL A 11 17.42 2.79 -2.68
CA VAL A 11 16.80 1.58 -3.23
C VAL A 11 16.15 1.87 -4.58
N LEU A 12 15.45 3.00 -4.72
CA LEU A 12 14.74 3.40 -5.93
C LEU A 12 15.70 3.61 -7.10
N LYS A 13 16.83 4.31 -6.87
CA LYS A 13 17.88 4.54 -7.87
C LYS A 13 18.56 3.24 -8.30
N ASN A 14 18.89 2.37 -7.35
CA ASN A 14 19.61 1.13 -7.65
C ASN A 14 18.70 0.01 -8.18
N ASN A 15 17.38 0.13 -8.03
CA ASN A 15 16.42 -0.92 -8.37
C ASN A 15 15.27 -0.38 -9.22
N PHE A 16 15.58 0.48 -10.19
CA PHE A 16 14.58 1.12 -11.06
C PHE A 16 13.66 0.11 -11.77
N MET A 17 14.19 -1.08 -12.12
CA MET A 17 13.41 -2.16 -12.70
C MET A 17 12.24 -2.61 -11.82
N LEU A 18 12.40 -2.65 -10.49
CA LEU A 18 11.31 -3.03 -9.57
C LEU A 18 10.14 -2.05 -9.62
N ILE A 19 10.43 -0.77 -9.86
CA ILE A 19 9.42 0.28 -9.97
C ILE A 19 8.62 0.08 -11.25
N ILE A 20 9.30 -0.15 -12.38
CA ILE A 20 8.64 -0.42 -13.66
C ILE A 20 7.73 -1.64 -13.52
N MET A 21 8.24 -2.73 -12.94
CA MET A 21 7.44 -3.95 -12.73
C MET A 21 6.22 -3.67 -11.85
N ALA A 22 6.39 -2.94 -10.75
CA ALA A 22 5.28 -2.56 -9.87
C ALA A 22 4.22 -1.77 -10.64
N PHE A 23 4.60 -0.74 -11.41
CA PHE A 23 3.66 0.06 -12.21
C PHE A 23 2.94 -0.76 -13.28
N VAL A 24 3.66 -1.60 -14.02
CA VAL A 24 3.05 -2.48 -15.04
C VAL A 24 2.04 -3.41 -14.39
N LEU A 25 2.40 -4.05 -13.28
CA LEU A 25 1.49 -4.92 -12.54
C LEU A 25 0.26 -4.14 -12.05
N LEU A 26 0.46 -2.96 -11.48
CA LEU A 26 -0.60 -2.13 -10.90
C LEU A 26 -1.65 -1.72 -11.94
N ILE A 27 -1.21 -1.41 -13.17
CA ILE A 27 -2.09 -1.10 -14.30
C ILE A 27 -2.82 -2.36 -14.78
N VAL A 28 -2.07 -3.43 -15.07
CA VAL A 28 -2.64 -4.66 -15.65
C VAL A 28 -3.62 -5.35 -14.70
N THR A 29 -3.41 -5.18 -13.39
CA THR A 29 -4.23 -5.82 -12.34
C THR A 29 -5.14 -4.84 -11.61
N PHE A 30 -5.46 -3.68 -12.22
CA PHE A 30 -6.33 -2.65 -11.63
C PHE A 30 -7.65 -3.20 -11.05
N PHE A 31 -8.30 -4.11 -11.76
CA PHE A 31 -9.54 -4.74 -11.30
C PHE A 31 -9.37 -5.58 -10.03
N ILE A 32 -8.17 -6.10 -9.76
CA ILE A 32 -7.89 -6.90 -8.57
C ILE A 32 -7.76 -6.00 -7.36
N TRP A 33 -7.01 -4.90 -7.42
CA TRP A 33 -6.76 -4.10 -6.22
C TRP A 33 -7.75 -2.95 -6.00
N VAL A 34 -8.50 -2.51 -7.03
CA VAL A 34 -9.60 -1.54 -6.89
C VAL A 34 -10.97 -2.23 -7.01
N GLY A 35 -11.16 -3.01 -8.07
CA GLY A 35 -12.46 -3.61 -8.36
C GLY A 35 -12.90 -4.59 -7.26
N PHE A 36 -12.04 -5.53 -6.86
CA PHE A 36 -12.38 -6.51 -5.84
C PHE A 36 -12.76 -5.85 -4.49
N PRO A 37 -12.01 -4.88 -3.94
CA PRO A 37 -12.46 -4.16 -2.75
C PRO A 37 -13.81 -3.45 -2.90
N ILE A 38 -14.04 -2.73 -4.00
CA ILE A 38 -15.30 -1.99 -4.18
C ILE A 38 -16.49 -2.95 -4.26
N PHE A 39 -16.39 -3.98 -5.11
CA PHE A 39 -17.53 -4.84 -5.40
C PHE A 39 -17.71 -5.97 -4.39
N VAL A 40 -16.63 -6.60 -3.92
CA VAL A 40 -16.73 -7.76 -3.03
C VAL A 40 -16.72 -7.31 -1.57
N ILE A 41 -15.68 -6.58 -1.16
CA ILE A 41 -15.58 -6.12 0.25
C ILE A 41 -16.69 -5.12 0.55
N GLY A 42 -17.01 -4.21 -0.37
CA GLY A 42 -18.08 -3.23 -0.19
C GLY A 42 -19.44 -3.89 0.09
N ILE A 43 -19.83 -4.89 -0.70
CA ILE A 43 -21.08 -5.64 -0.48
C ILE A 43 -21.04 -6.39 0.84
N VAL A 44 -19.97 -7.14 1.11
CA VAL A 44 -19.84 -7.94 2.34
C VAL A 44 -19.91 -7.05 3.59
N VAL A 45 -19.26 -5.90 3.59
CA VAL A 45 -19.29 -4.98 4.74
C VAL A 45 -20.67 -4.33 4.88
N ALA A 46 -21.31 -3.94 3.77
CA ALA A 46 -22.66 -3.38 3.79
C ALA A 46 -23.71 -4.37 4.32
N ASP A 47 -23.53 -5.68 4.06
CA ASP A 47 -24.39 -6.74 4.60
C ASP A 47 -24.20 -6.95 6.11
N ILE A 48 -23.01 -6.67 6.64
CA ILE A 48 -22.69 -6.79 8.07
C ILE A 48 -23.09 -5.51 8.83
N THR A 49 -22.92 -4.34 8.23
CA THR A 49 -23.19 -3.05 8.85
C THR A 49 -23.85 -2.09 7.86
N SER A 50 -24.97 -1.50 8.29
CA SER A 50 -25.63 -0.42 7.54
C SER A 50 -24.92 0.94 7.67
N ASN A 51 -23.78 0.99 8.38
CA ASN A 51 -23.01 2.21 8.52
C ASN A 51 -22.13 2.44 7.28
N PHE A 52 -22.52 3.43 6.49
CA PHE A 52 -21.82 3.86 5.30
C PHE A 52 -20.34 4.21 5.56
N VAL A 53 -20.03 4.86 6.68
CA VAL A 53 -18.64 5.25 7.02
C VAL A 53 -17.76 4.02 7.23
N LEU A 54 -18.27 3.00 7.93
CA LEU A 54 -17.52 1.76 8.14
C LEU A 54 -17.31 0.99 6.83
N THR A 55 -18.28 1.05 5.92
CA THR A 55 -18.17 0.45 4.59
C THR A 55 -17.06 1.12 3.79
N HIS A 56 -17.02 2.46 3.75
CA HIS A 56 -15.98 3.22 3.07
C HIS A 56 -14.58 2.95 3.64
N ILE A 57 -14.43 2.95 4.97
CA ILE A 57 -13.15 2.64 5.62
C ILE A 57 -12.71 1.22 5.28
N GLY A 58 -13.62 0.24 5.30
CA GLY A 58 -13.31 -1.15 4.97
C GLY A 58 -12.83 -1.34 3.53
N VAL A 59 -13.52 -0.72 2.58
CA VAL A 59 -13.12 -0.73 1.16
C VAL A 59 -11.78 -0.02 0.99
N SER A 60 -11.62 1.19 1.52
CA SER A 60 -10.41 2.00 1.40
C SER A 60 -9.18 1.30 1.97
N LEU A 61 -9.28 0.71 3.17
CA LEU A 61 -8.20 -0.09 3.75
C LEU A 61 -7.88 -1.35 2.94
N SER A 62 -8.89 -1.99 2.35
CA SER A 62 -8.68 -3.17 1.49
C SER A 62 -7.96 -2.82 0.19
N VAL A 63 -8.33 -1.69 -0.43
CA VAL A 63 -7.60 -1.13 -1.59
C VAL A 63 -6.16 -0.82 -1.18
N GLY A 64 -5.95 -0.12 -0.07
CA GLY A 64 -4.63 0.21 0.46
C GLY A 64 -3.77 -1.03 0.71
N LEU A 65 -4.36 -2.10 1.26
CA LEU A 65 -3.70 -3.37 1.49
C LEU A 65 -3.28 -4.03 0.18
N LEU A 66 -4.18 -4.21 -0.77
CA LEU A 66 -3.84 -4.86 -2.04
C LEU A 66 -2.84 -4.01 -2.85
N PHE A 67 -2.97 -2.69 -2.80
CA PHE A 67 -2.03 -1.74 -3.39
C PHE A 67 -0.63 -1.86 -2.79
N SER A 68 -0.49 -2.01 -1.47
CA SER A 68 0.83 -2.09 -0.84
C SER A 68 1.60 -3.35 -1.24
N LEU A 69 0.90 -4.44 -1.58
CA LEU A 69 1.51 -5.72 -1.99
C LEU A 69 2.44 -5.58 -3.20
N TYR A 70 2.13 -4.69 -4.14
CA TYR A 70 2.98 -4.45 -5.33
C TYR A 70 4.35 -3.86 -4.96
N PHE A 71 4.44 -3.18 -3.81
CA PHE A 71 5.65 -2.52 -3.33
C PHE A 71 6.45 -3.37 -2.33
N ILE A 72 5.99 -4.58 -1.99
CA ILE A 72 6.70 -5.49 -1.06
C ILE A 72 8.19 -5.65 -1.39
N PRO A 73 8.62 -5.91 -2.64
CA PRO A 73 10.04 -6.10 -2.95
C PRO A 73 10.89 -4.86 -2.63
N ILE A 74 10.33 -3.67 -2.83
CA ILE A 74 10.97 -2.39 -2.53
C ILE A 74 10.99 -2.18 -1.02
N ASN A 75 9.85 -2.35 -0.36
CA ASN A 75 9.69 -2.19 1.09
C ASN A 75 10.59 -3.14 1.88
N LEU A 76 10.78 -4.37 1.41
CA LEU A 76 11.72 -5.33 2.01
C LEU A 76 13.18 -4.88 1.88
N LYS A 77 13.60 -4.36 0.71
CA LYS A 77 14.96 -3.83 0.52
C LYS A 77 15.22 -2.62 1.41
N VAL A 78 14.26 -1.70 1.49
CA VAL A 78 14.36 -0.53 2.37
C VAL A 78 14.37 -0.93 3.84
N ALA A 79 13.51 -1.87 4.24
CA ALA A 79 13.46 -2.39 5.60
C ALA A 79 14.78 -3.04 6.04
N LYS A 80 15.43 -3.81 5.15
CA LYS A 80 16.75 -4.40 5.41
C LYS A 80 17.82 -3.33 5.65
N ASN A 81 17.86 -2.29 4.81
CA ASN A 81 18.82 -1.20 4.98
C ASN A 81 18.61 -0.46 6.32
N ILE A 82 17.37 -0.15 6.66
CA ILE A 82 17.03 0.54 7.91
C ILE A 82 17.29 -0.33 9.14
N ALA A 83 17.04 -1.64 9.03
CA ALA A 83 17.29 -2.60 10.09
C ALA A 83 18.77 -2.66 10.46
N VAL A 84 19.67 -2.61 9.47
CA VAL A 84 21.11 -2.51 9.68
C VAL A 84 21.48 -1.20 10.37
N ILE A 85 20.96 -0.06 9.91
CA ILE A 85 21.33 1.25 10.48
C ILE A 85 20.77 1.46 11.89
N LYS A 86 19.58 0.94 12.17
CA LYS A 86 18.90 1.11 13.47
C LYS A 86 19.12 -0.05 14.44
N SER A 87 19.91 -1.06 14.06
CA SER A 87 20.11 -2.30 14.84
C SER A 87 18.79 -2.93 15.29
N ARG A 88 17.83 -3.05 14.37
CA ARG A 88 16.49 -3.63 14.64
C ARG A 88 16.23 -4.83 13.75
N GLY A 89 15.25 -5.66 14.12
CA GLY A 89 14.80 -6.75 13.27
C GLY A 89 14.25 -6.23 11.92
N PRO A 90 14.61 -6.87 10.79
CA PRO A 90 14.13 -6.48 9.45
C PRO A 90 12.61 -6.59 9.33
N MET A 91 12.01 -7.60 9.97
CA MET A 91 10.55 -7.79 9.94
C MET A 91 9.80 -6.64 10.64
N ASN A 92 10.28 -6.16 11.78
CA ASN A 92 9.65 -5.02 12.47
C ASN A 92 9.77 -3.73 11.65
N SER A 93 10.89 -3.54 10.95
CA SER A 93 11.06 -2.40 10.04
C SER A 93 10.14 -2.51 8.82
N PHE A 94 9.98 -3.71 8.27
CA PHE A 94 9.07 -4.00 7.15
C PHE A 94 7.61 -3.74 7.52
N ILE A 95 7.11 -4.30 8.63
CA ILE A 95 5.71 -4.12 9.06
C ILE A 95 5.38 -2.63 9.23
N ARG A 96 6.29 -1.84 9.80
CA ARG A 96 6.09 -0.39 9.96
C ARG A 96 6.01 0.34 8.62
N ILE A 97 6.88 -0.02 7.68
CA ILE A 97 6.89 0.56 6.34
C ILE A 97 5.61 0.16 5.60
N GLU A 98 5.24 -1.11 5.66
CA GLU A 98 4.07 -1.66 4.99
C GLU A 98 2.79 -1.02 5.51
N ALA A 99 2.63 -0.87 6.83
CA ALA A 99 1.49 -0.19 7.43
C ALA A 99 1.34 1.26 6.92
N VAL A 100 2.46 1.98 6.72
CA VAL A 100 2.42 3.33 6.13
C VAL A 100 1.95 3.26 4.68
N TRP A 101 2.42 2.32 3.87
CA TRP A 101 1.97 2.16 2.49
C TRP A 101 0.49 1.80 2.37
N ILE A 102 -0.03 0.98 3.27
CA ILE A 102 -1.47 0.65 3.34
C ILE A 102 -2.27 1.94 3.59
N LEU A 103 -1.87 2.74 4.56
CA LEU A 103 -2.55 4.01 4.88
C LEU A 103 -2.44 5.02 3.74
N VAL A 104 -1.28 5.12 3.09
CA VAL A 104 -1.09 6.00 1.93
C VAL A 104 -1.97 5.55 0.75
N GLY A 105 -2.03 4.25 0.46
CA GLY A 105 -2.88 3.70 -0.60
C GLY A 105 -4.37 3.93 -0.32
N ALA A 106 -4.82 3.68 0.90
CA ALA A 106 -6.18 3.95 1.35
C ALA A 106 -6.53 5.44 1.21
N PHE A 107 -5.63 6.32 1.65
CA PHE A 107 -5.84 7.77 1.55
C PHE A 107 -5.90 8.26 0.09
N ILE A 108 -5.01 7.76 -0.79
CA ILE A 108 -5.04 8.10 -2.23
C ILE A 108 -6.35 7.63 -2.86
N PHE A 109 -6.80 6.42 -2.53
CA PHE A 109 -8.08 5.90 -3.00
C PHE A 109 -9.25 6.80 -2.59
N GLU A 110 -9.31 7.19 -1.32
CA GLU A 110 -10.38 8.06 -0.81
C GLU A 110 -10.37 9.44 -1.48
N LEU A 111 -9.18 10.01 -1.69
CA LEU A 111 -9.05 11.28 -2.43
C LEU A 111 -9.58 11.15 -3.86
N ILE A 112 -9.20 10.09 -4.58
CA ILE A 112 -9.69 9.85 -5.94
C ILE A 112 -11.21 9.67 -5.93
N PHE A 113 -11.73 8.89 -4.98
CA PHE A 113 -13.16 8.65 -4.84
C PHE A 113 -13.93 9.96 -4.58
N SER A 114 -13.45 10.80 -3.67
CA SER A 114 -14.06 12.11 -3.34
C SER A 114 -14.03 13.14 -4.48
N VAL A 115 -13.18 12.94 -5.49
CA VAL A 115 -13.11 13.83 -6.67
C VAL A 115 -14.05 13.33 -7.76
N ILE A 116 -14.27 12.02 -7.85
CA ILE A 116 -15.13 11.39 -8.85
C ILE A 116 -16.62 11.44 -8.44
N CYS A 117 -16.91 11.29 -7.15
CA CYS A 117 -18.27 11.30 -6.58
C CYS A 117 -18.58 12.62 -5.89
#